data_AF-B1XJC6-F1
#
_entry.id   AF-B1XJC6-F1
#
_cell.length_a   1.000
_cell.length_b   1.000
_cell.length_c   1.000
_cell.angle_alpha   90.00
_cell.angle_beta   90.00
_cell.angle_gamma   90.00
#
_symmetry.space_group_name_H-M   'P 1'
#
loop_
_entity.id
_entity.type
_entity.pdbx_description
1 polymer ?
#
loop_
_entity_poly.entity_id
_entity_poly.type
_entity_poly.pdbx_seq_one_letter_code
_entity_poly.pdbx_strand_id
1 'polypeptide(L)' 'MKTLEKLFQYVLQGINRIFSPNEEPMPEVGVQPFDGDPYDGSSDLD' A
#
# COMPACT_ATOMS: atom_id res chain seq x y z
N MET A 1 -29.52 -2.46 22.01
CA MET A 1 -29.44 -2.29 20.54
C MET A 1 -28.08 -1.78 20.05
N LYS A 2 -27.33 -0.97 20.82
CA LYS A 2 -25.99 -0.46 20.42
C LYS A 2 -24.92 -1.54 20.16
N THR A 3 -25.02 -2.70 20.80
CA THR A 3 -24.04 -3.80 20.64
C THR A 3 -24.19 -4.52 19.30
N LEU A 4 -25.43 -4.68 18.83
CA LEU A 4 -25.73 -5.31 17.54
C LEU A 4 -25.28 -4.42 16.38
N GLU A 5 -25.52 -3.12 16.49
CA GLU A 5 -25.06 -2.12 15.53
C GLU A 5 -23.52 -2.13 15.37
N LYS A 6 -22.78 -2.20 16.48
CA LYS A 6 -21.32 -2.32 16.46
C LYS A 6 -20.84 -3.60 15.77
N LEU A 7 -21.53 -4.71 15.96
CA LEU A 7 -21.21 -5.98 15.31
C LEU A 7 -21.41 -5.88 13.79
N PHE A 8 -22.54 -5.34 13.34
CA PHE A 8 -22.80 -5.15 11.91
C PHE A 8 -21.79 -4.19 11.27
N GLN A 9 -21.46 -3.09 11.94
CA GLN A 9 -20.43 -2.16 11.47
C GLN A 9 -19.07 -2.83 11.29
N TYR A 10 -18.65 -3.67 12.25
CA TYR A 10 -17.39 -4.40 12.17
C TYR A 10 -17.35 -5.39 10.99
N VAL A 11 -18.43 -6.15 10.79
CA VAL A 11 -18.54 -7.10 9.68
C VAL A 11 -18.55 -6.38 8.32
N LEU A 12 -19.32 -5.30 8.19
CA LEU A 12 -19.38 -4.52 6.95
C LEU A 12 -18.03 -3.87 6.60
N GLN A 13 -17.28 -3.39 7.59
CA GLN A 13 -15.92 -2.88 7.37
C GLN A 13 -14.98 -3.97 6.85
N GLY A 14 -15.07 -5.19 7.37
CA GLY A 14 -14.29 -6.33 6.88
C GLY A 14 -14.65 -6.72 5.44
N ILE A 15 -15.95 -6.76 5.12
CA ILE A 15 -16.43 -7.02 3.76
C ILE A 15 -15.93 -5.94 2.80
N ASN A 16 -16.08 -4.67 3.16
CA ASN A 16 -15.58 -3.56 2.35
C ASN A 16 -14.07 -3.65 2.15
N ARG A 17 -13.29 -4.05 3.15
CA ARG A 17 -11.82 -4.17 3.00
C ARG A 17 -11.39 -5.29 2.05
N ILE A 18 -12.11 -6.42 2.04
CA ILE A 18 -11.74 -7.60 1.24
C ILE A 18 -12.28 -7.49 -0.19
N PHE A 19 -13.48 -6.94 -0.34
CA PHE A 19 -14.21 -6.89 -1.60
C PHE A 19 -14.36 -5.48 -2.15
N SER A 20 -13.72 -4.46 -1.56
CA SER A 20 -13.63 -3.15 -2.20
C SER A 20 -12.92 -3.31 -3.54
N PRO A 21 -13.33 -2.52 -4.55
CA PRO A 21 -12.52 -2.35 -5.74
C PRO A 21 -11.08 -2.08 -5.33
N ASN A 22 -10.15 -2.84 -5.88
CA ASN A 22 -8.73 -2.60 -5.66
C ASN A 22 -8.33 -1.38 -6.48
N GLU A 23 -8.58 -0.19 -5.92
CA GLU A 23 -8.10 1.09 -6.47
C GLU A 23 -6.65 1.33 -6.07
N GLU A 24 -5.82 0.28 -6.03
CA GLU A 24 -4.38 0.49 -5.96
C GLU A 24 -4.00 1.24 -7.24
N PRO A 25 -3.55 2.51 -7.15
CA PRO A 25 -3.20 3.26 -8.34
C PRO A 25 -1.95 2.61 -8.92
N MET A 26 -2.15 1.69 -9.85
CA MET A 26 -1.08 1.21 -10.70
C MET A 26 -0.58 2.43 -11.46
N PRO A 27 0.70 2.81 -11.30
CA PRO A 27 1.23 3.93 -12.08
C PRO A 27 1.02 3.61 -13.56
N GLU A 28 0.54 4.60 -14.34
CA GLU A 28 0.18 4.42 -15.76
C GLU A 28 1.34 3.88 -16.61
N VAL A 29 2.57 4.02 -16.10
CA VAL A 29 3.78 3.41 -16.64
C VAL A 29 4.53 2.78 -15.47
N GLY A 30 5.06 1.57 -15.67
CA GLY A 30 6.01 0.94 -14.75
C GLY A 30 7.30 1.74 -14.72
N VAL A 31 7.33 2.83 -13.96
CA VAL A 31 8.56 3.56 -13.66
C VAL A 31 9.37 2.69 -12.71
N GLN A 32 10.50 2.17 -13.19
CA GLN A 32 11.47 1.55 -12.30
C GLN A 32 11.86 2.59 -11.25
N PRO A 33 11.69 2.31 -9.95
CA PRO A 33 11.91 3.31 -8.92
C PRO A 33 13.37 3.75 -8.76
N PHE A 34 14.31 3.15 -9.49
CA PHE A 34 15.72 3.51 -9.49
C PHE A 34 16.28 3.32 -10.91
N ASP A 35 16.46 4.41 -11.67
CA ASP A 35 17.64 4.45 -12.53
C ASP A 35 18.81 4.41 -11.54
N GLY A 36 19.51 3.29 -11.46
CA GLY A 36 20.48 3.04 -10.38
C GLY A 36 21.34 4.27 -10.16
N ASP A 37 21.16 4.93 -8.99
CA ASP A 37 22.02 6.04 -8.60
C ASP A 37 23.46 5.59 -8.84
N PRO A 38 24.28 6.37 -9.56
CA PRO A 38 25.65 5.96 -9.84
C PRO A 38 26.31 5.66 -8.50
N TYR A 39 26.88 4.46 -8.38
CA TYR A 39 27.61 4.03 -7.19
C TYR A 39 28.61 5.13 -6.82
N ASP A 40 28.37 5.81 -5.69
CA ASP A 40 29.30 6.78 -5.12
C ASP A 40 30.48 5.97 -4.56
N GLY A 41 31.47 5.77 -5.43
CA GLY A 41 32.73 5.10 -5.12
C GLY A 41 33.66 5.97 -4.29
N SER A 42 33.16 6.81 -3.39
CA SER A 42 33.96 7.29 -2.26
C SER A 42 34.13 6.13 -1.28
N SER A 43 35.00 5.19 -1.68
CA SER A 43 35.63 4.27 -0.76
C SER A 43 36.35 5.11 0.28
N ASP A 44 35.79 5.15 1.48
CA ASP A 44 36.53 5.35 2.73
C ASP A 44 37.59 4.23 2.82
N LEU A 45 38.68 4.39 2.07
CA LEU A 45 39.90 3.60 2.16
C LEU A 45 41.08 4.58 2.20
N ASP A 46 41.49 4.86 3.44
CA ASP A 46 42.69 5.55 3.96
C ASP A 46 42.96 7.02 3.57
#